data_AF-D2U3F2-F1
#
_entry.id   AF-D2U3F2-F1
#
_cell.length_a   1.000
_cell.length_b   1.000
_cell.length_c   1.000
_cell.angle_alpha   90.00
_cell.angle_beta   90.00
_cell.angle_gamma   90.00
#
_symmetry.space_group_name_H-M   'P 1'
#
loop_
_entity.id
_entity.type
_entity.pdbx_description
1 polymer ?
#
loop_
_entity_poly.entity_id
_entity_poly.type
_entity_poly.pdbx_seq_one_letter_code
_entity_poly.pdbx_strand_id
1 'polypeptide(L)'
;MLLKTTLDWGVSFDLSLQEPMMLAFFATIGLNANLLSLKAGGKTLLIFIFVVMGLLLVQNTVGIALAKLLGLDPLMGLLAGSITLSGGHGTGGAWGKVFTEYYGFKSATEVAMACATFGLVFGGLIGGPIARFLVRNMKTPVASQNSDDDKEIPMAFEKPQTG
;
A
#
# COMPACT_ATOMS: atom_id res chain seq x y z
N MET A 1 27.66 -14.57 12.23
CA MET A 1 28.87 -14.38 11.41
C MET A 1 29.64 -15.68 11.11
N LEU A 2 29.36 -16.81 11.78
CA LEU A 2 30.06 -18.09 11.59
C LEU A 2 29.48 -19.02 10.49
N LEU A 3 28.33 -18.69 9.91
CA LEU A 3 27.65 -19.54 8.91
C LEU A 3 28.04 -19.24 7.45
N LYS A 4 28.79 -18.15 7.19
CA LYS A 4 29.17 -17.73 5.83
C LYS A 4 30.51 -18.31 5.35
N THR A 5 31.23 -19.05 6.19
CA THR A 5 32.62 -19.43 5.91
C THR A 5 32.79 -20.86 5.37
N THR A 6 31.73 -21.66 5.30
CA THR A 6 31.83 -23.10 4.92
C THR A 6 31.02 -23.51 3.69
N LEU A 7 30.13 -22.65 3.19
CA LEU A 7 29.34 -22.88 1.98
C LEU A 7 29.43 -21.63 1.11
N ASP A 8 30.33 -21.65 0.13
CA ASP A 8 30.55 -20.60 -0.87
C ASP A 8 29.43 -20.60 -1.94
N TRP A 9 28.17 -20.66 -1.50
CA TRP A 9 27.03 -20.62 -2.39
C TRP A 9 26.29 -19.29 -2.19
N GLY A 10 26.67 -18.30 -3.01
CA GLY A 10 26.00 -17.01 -3.08
C GLY A 10 24.85 -17.07 -4.08
N VAL A 11 23.61 -16.96 -3.61
CA VAL A 11 22.46 -16.70 -4.47
C VAL A 11 22.43 -15.19 -4.76
N SER A 12 22.77 -14.80 -5.98
CA SER A 12 22.58 -13.43 -6.47
C SER A 12 21.23 -13.30 -7.18
N PHE A 13 20.46 -12.29 -6.82
CA PHE A 13 19.23 -11.94 -7.52
C PHE A 13 19.54 -10.89 -8.59
N ASP A 14 19.20 -11.20 -9.84
CA ASP A 14 19.28 -10.25 -10.94
C ASP A 14 18.00 -9.39 -10.97
N LEU A 15 18.16 -8.09 -10.73
CA LEU A 15 17.07 -7.11 -10.68
C LEU A 15 16.89 -6.36 -12.01
N SER A 16 17.56 -6.76 -13.08
CA SER A 16 17.51 -6.07 -14.38
C SER A 16 16.10 -5.97 -14.96
N LEU A 17 15.20 -6.90 -14.61
CA LEU A 17 13.80 -6.89 -15.06
C LEU A 17 12.84 -6.12 -14.14
N GLN A 18 13.28 -5.67 -12.96
CA GLN A 18 12.40 -5.02 -12.00
C GLN A 18 11.81 -3.71 -12.55
N GLU A 19 12.64 -2.85 -13.14
CA GLU A 19 12.20 -1.57 -13.70
C GLU A 19 11.21 -1.72 -14.87
N PRO A 20 11.51 -2.50 -15.93
CA PRO A 20 10.56 -2.66 -17.04
C PRO A 20 9.26 -3.32 -16.59
N MET A 21 9.30 -4.24 -15.63
CA MET A 21 8.09 -4.86 -15.08
C MET A 21 7.27 -3.90 -14.22
N MET A 22 7.92 -3.07 -13.39
CA MET A 22 7.23 -2.05 -12.61
C MET A 22 6.57 -1.00 -13.52
N LEU A 23 7.27 -0.58 -14.58
CA LEU A 23 6.72 0.32 -15.59
C LEU A 23 5.52 -0.32 -16.32
N ALA A 24 5.65 -1.57 -16.77
CA ALA A 24 4.57 -2.30 -17.42
C ALA A 24 3.35 -2.48 -16.49
N PHE A 25 3.59 -2.78 -15.21
CA PHE A 25 2.55 -2.91 -14.19
C PHE A 25 1.79 -1.59 -13.99
N PHE A 26 2.48 -0.48 -13.73
CA PHE A 26 1.83 0.82 -13.52
C PHE A 26 1.16 1.34 -14.79
N ALA A 27 1.76 1.12 -15.97
CA ALA A 27 1.14 1.44 -17.24
C ALA A 27 -0.15 0.63 -17.46
N THR A 28 -0.14 -0.66 -17.13
CA THR A 28 -1.33 -1.53 -17.26
C THR A 28 -2.44 -1.12 -16.29
N ILE A 29 -2.12 -0.80 -15.03
CA ILE A 29 -3.11 -0.24 -14.08
C ILE A 29 -3.70 1.06 -14.63
N GLY A 30 -2.86 1.95 -15.15
CA GLY A 30 -3.29 3.21 -15.74
C GLY A 30 -4.20 3.02 -16.95
N LEU A 31 -3.86 2.11 -17.86
CA LEU A 31 -4.64 1.80 -19.06
C LEU A 31 -5.93 1.03 -18.76
N ASN A 32 -5.92 0.17 -17.73
CA ASN A 32 -7.09 -0.56 -17.25
C ASN A 32 -8.01 0.31 -16.38
N ALA A 33 -7.56 1.51 -15.97
CA ALA A 33 -8.34 2.41 -15.15
C ALA A 33 -9.66 2.78 -15.85
N ASN A 34 -10.78 2.36 -15.25
CA ASN A 34 -12.09 2.60 -15.81
C ASN A 34 -12.53 4.05 -15.53
N LEU A 35 -12.36 4.92 -16.52
CA LEU A 35 -12.78 6.32 -16.47
C LEU A 35 -14.29 6.48 -16.23
N LEU A 36 -15.11 5.52 -16.66
CA LEU A 36 -16.54 5.52 -16.40
C LEU A 36 -16.82 5.25 -14.90
N SER A 37 -16.11 4.30 -14.29
CA SER A 37 -16.20 4.06 -12.84
C SER A 37 -15.72 5.26 -12.02
N LEU A 38 -14.65 5.94 -12.49
CA LEU A 38 -14.16 7.17 -11.86
C LEU A 38 -15.22 8.28 -11.92
N LYS A 39 -15.86 8.46 -13.08
CA LYS A 39 -16.95 9.43 -13.26
C LYS A 39 -18.19 9.08 -12.44
N ALA A 40 -18.53 7.78 -12.36
CA ALA A 40 -19.66 7.29 -11.57
C ALA A 40 -19.47 7.53 -10.06
N GLY A 41 -18.22 7.55 -9.57
CA GLY A 41 -17.91 7.91 -8.19
C GLY A 41 -18.28 9.34 -7.81
N GLY A 42 -18.37 10.25 -8.79
CA GLY A 42 -18.95 11.58 -8.65
C GLY A 42 -18.45 12.38 -7.45
N LYS A 43 -19.38 12.97 -6.69
CA LYS A 43 -19.08 13.79 -5.51
C LYS A 43 -18.44 12.99 -4.37
N THR A 44 -18.85 11.73 -4.18
CA THR A 44 -18.33 10.86 -3.11
C THR A 44 -16.86 10.57 -3.32
N LEU A 45 -16.45 10.27 -4.56
CA LEU A 45 -15.04 10.06 -4.90
C LEU A 45 -14.19 11.31 -4.66
N LEU A 46 -14.68 12.49 -5.05
CA LEU A 46 -13.96 13.74 -4.79
C LEU A 46 -13.76 13.98 -3.28
N ILE A 47 -14.81 13.81 -2.47
CA ILE A 47 -14.70 13.92 -1.01
C ILE A 47 -13.69 12.91 -0.47
N PHE A 48 -13.76 11.66 -0.93
CA PHE A 48 -12.81 10.62 -0.54
C PHE A 48 -11.36 11.00 -0.85
N ILE A 49 -11.08 11.52 -2.05
CA ILE A 49 -9.74 12.00 -2.43
C ILE A 49 -9.27 13.11 -1.49
N PHE A 50 -10.12 14.09 -1.18
CA PHE A 50 -9.77 15.16 -0.24
C PHE A 50 -9.48 14.64 1.16
N VAL A 51 -10.28 13.69 1.65
CA VAL A 51 -10.05 13.04 2.95
C VAL A 51 -8.73 12.28 2.96
N VAL A 52 -8.46 11.46 1.94
CA VAL A 52 -7.21 10.71 1.81
C VAL A 52 -6.02 11.67 1.73
N MET A 53 -6.09 12.72 0.91
CA MET A 53 -5.05 13.76 0.85
C MET A 53 -4.79 14.39 2.21
N GLY A 54 -5.83 14.73 2.97
CA GLY A 54 -5.70 15.22 4.34
C GLY A 54 -4.98 14.22 5.26
N LEU A 55 -5.36 12.94 5.19
CA LEU A 55 -4.71 11.88 5.97
C LEU A 55 -3.24 11.69 5.58
N LEU A 56 -2.90 11.78 4.29
CA LEU A 56 -1.52 11.70 3.81
C LEU A 56 -0.66 12.86 4.35
N LEU A 57 -1.21 14.08 4.41
CA LEU A 57 -0.52 15.23 5.00
C LEU A 57 -0.26 15.03 6.50
N VAL A 58 -1.25 14.52 7.23
CA VAL A 58 -1.09 14.18 8.65
C VAL A 58 -0.01 13.11 8.81
N GLN A 59 -0.05 12.06 7.99
CA GLN A 59 0.93 10.98 8.04
C GLN A 59 2.36 11.45 7.75
N ASN A 60 2.54 12.32 6.76
CA ASN A 60 3.83 12.94 6.44
C ASN A 60 4.33 13.81 7.59
N THR A 61 3.43 14.60 8.19
CA THR A 61 3.77 15.46 9.33
C THR A 61 4.22 14.62 10.53
N VAL A 62 3.46 13.58 10.88
CA VAL A 62 3.78 12.66 11.99
C VAL A 62 5.07 11.90 11.69
N GLY A 63 5.22 11.36 10.48
CA GLY A 63 6.42 10.62 10.08
C GLY A 63 7.69 11.48 10.15
N ILE A 64 7.66 12.68 9.60
CA ILE A 64 8.77 13.64 9.67
C ILE A 64 9.05 14.05 11.12
N ALA A 65 8.01 14.34 11.91
CA ALA A 65 8.16 14.75 13.30
C ALA A 65 8.83 13.65 14.13
N LEU A 66 8.38 12.40 14.01
CA LEU A 66 8.97 11.25 14.69
C LEU A 66 10.42 11.01 14.25
N ALA A 67 10.71 11.10 12.94
CA ALA A 67 12.08 10.97 12.44
C ALA A 67 13.01 12.02 13.09
N LYS A 68 12.59 13.29 13.12
CA LYS A 68 13.35 14.37 13.78
C LYS A 68 13.53 14.14 15.28
N LEU A 69 12.49 13.70 15.98
CA LEU A 69 12.56 13.41 17.42
C LEU A 69 13.54 12.27 17.74
N LEU A 70 13.66 11.30 16.84
CA LEU A 70 14.60 10.18 16.95
C LEU A 70 16.00 10.52 16.43
N GLY A 71 16.24 11.75 15.95
CA GLY A 71 17.52 12.15 15.36
C GLY A 71 17.82 11.53 13.99
N LEU A 72 16.79 11.05 13.29
CA LEU A 72 16.87 10.45 11.97
C LEU A 72 16.59 11.50 10.87
N ASP A 73 16.97 11.15 9.63
CA ASP A 73 16.69 11.98 8.46
C ASP A 73 15.17 12.11 8.24
N PRO A 74 14.62 13.34 8.09
CA PRO A 74 13.21 13.56 7.74
C PRO A 74 12.71 12.76 6.53
N LEU A 75 13.57 12.49 5.55
CA LEU A 75 13.28 11.67 4.38
C LEU A 75 12.90 10.23 4.76
N MET A 76 13.50 9.70 5.83
CA MET A 76 13.15 8.40 6.38
C MET A 76 11.70 8.39 6.89
N GLY A 77 11.24 9.52 7.47
CA GLY A 77 9.86 9.68 7.92
C GLY A 77 8.84 9.66 6.79
N LEU A 78 9.20 10.12 5.58
CA LEU A 78 8.36 10.03 4.39
C LEU A 78 8.32 8.60 3.82
N LEU A 79 9.47 7.95 3.73
CA LEU A 79 9.58 6.56 3.26
C LEU A 79 8.86 5.59 4.19
N ALA A 80 9.09 5.68 5.49
CA ALA A 80 8.40 4.88 6.49
C ALA A 80 6.93 5.29 6.70
N GLY A 81 6.56 6.48 6.22
CA GLY A 81 5.23 7.06 6.30
C GLY A 81 4.39 6.76 5.06
N SER A 82 3.81 7.81 4.47
CA SER A 82 2.81 7.68 3.40
C SER A 82 3.29 6.92 2.17
N ILE A 83 4.57 7.03 1.81
CA ILE A 83 5.13 6.40 0.61
C ILE A 83 4.94 4.87 0.67
N THR A 84 5.07 4.27 1.85
CA THR A 84 4.96 2.81 2.02
C THR A 84 3.68 2.37 2.69
N LEU A 85 3.19 3.08 3.71
CA LEU A 85 1.97 2.71 4.42
C LEU A 85 0.71 2.93 3.57
N SER A 86 0.72 3.90 2.65
CA SER A 86 -0.39 4.11 1.70
C SER A 86 -0.06 3.60 0.31
N GLY A 87 1.19 3.74 -0.14
CA GLY A 87 1.61 3.30 -1.48
C GLY A 87 2.06 1.83 -1.57
N GLY A 88 2.32 1.17 -0.45
CA GLY A 88 2.77 -0.23 -0.40
C GLY A 88 4.16 -0.44 -1.00
N HIS A 89 4.47 -1.70 -1.31
CA HIS A 89 5.77 -2.11 -1.87
C HIS A 89 6.05 -1.53 -3.26
N GLY A 90 5.02 -1.27 -4.07
CA GLY A 90 5.17 -0.70 -5.40
C GLY A 90 5.69 0.74 -5.34
N THR A 91 5.03 1.61 -4.58
CA THR A 91 5.47 2.99 -4.38
C THR A 91 6.76 3.04 -3.57
N GLY A 92 6.93 2.18 -2.56
CA GLY A 92 8.18 2.06 -1.79
C GLY A 92 9.38 1.66 -2.64
N GLY A 93 9.20 0.74 -3.60
CA GLY A 93 10.26 0.34 -4.54
C GLY A 93 10.61 1.44 -5.54
N ALA A 94 9.60 2.10 -6.12
CA ALA A 94 9.82 3.18 -7.08
C ALA A 94 10.50 4.40 -6.43
N TRP A 95 9.98 4.86 -5.29
CA TRP A 95 10.52 6.02 -4.59
C TRP A 95 11.79 5.72 -3.80
N GLY A 96 11.99 4.48 -3.34
CA GLY A 96 13.23 4.07 -2.69
C GLY A 96 14.44 4.30 -3.60
N LYS A 97 14.35 3.91 -4.87
CA LYS A 97 15.42 4.16 -5.85
C LYS A 97 15.68 5.65 -6.06
N VAL A 98 14.61 6.45 -6.18
CA VAL A 98 14.71 7.92 -6.31
C VAL A 98 15.39 8.55 -5.09
N PHE A 99 15.06 8.08 -3.87
CA PHE A 99 15.66 8.58 -2.64
C PHE A 99 17.15 8.20 -2.52
N THR A 100 17.52 7.01 -2.96
CA THR A 100 18.92 6.58 -3.01
C THR A 100 19.72 7.42 -4.02
N GLU A 101 19.20 7.60 -5.25
CA GLU A 101 19.93 8.24 -6.35
C GLU A 101 20.00 9.77 -6.23
N TYR A 102 18.88 10.42 -5.92
CA TYR A 102 18.76 11.89 -5.97
C TYR A 102 18.95 12.55 -4.60
N TYR A 103 18.70 11.83 -3.51
CA TYR A 103 18.78 12.36 -2.15
C TYR A 103 19.90 11.70 -1.32
N GLY A 104 20.62 10.73 -1.88
CA GLY A 104 21.77 10.09 -1.23
C GLY A 104 21.41 9.17 -0.06
N PHE A 105 20.12 8.83 0.13
CA PHE A 105 19.68 7.98 1.24
C PHE A 105 19.89 6.50 0.89
N LYS A 106 21.11 5.99 1.11
CA LYS A 106 21.57 4.68 0.61
C LYS A 106 20.66 3.48 0.94
N SER A 107 20.02 3.48 2.10
CA SER A 107 19.13 2.38 2.57
C SER A 107 17.64 2.66 2.31
N ALA A 108 17.30 3.60 1.42
CA ALA A 108 15.91 4.01 1.17
C ALA A 108 15.00 2.83 0.79
N THR A 109 15.42 2.01 -0.18
CA THR A 109 14.63 0.87 -0.66
C THR A 109 14.45 -0.21 0.41
N GLU A 110 15.49 -0.47 1.20
CA GLU A 110 15.45 -1.48 2.27
C GLU A 110 14.47 -1.07 3.36
N VAL A 111 14.56 0.19 3.81
CA VAL A 111 13.63 0.79 4.77
C VAL A 111 12.22 0.79 4.21
N ALA A 112 12.05 1.16 2.94
CA ALA A 112 10.74 1.23 2.33
C ALA A 112 10.05 -0.14 2.27
N MET A 113 10.77 -1.19 1.87
CA MET A 113 10.24 -2.56 1.83
C MET A 113 9.93 -3.11 3.22
N ALA A 114 10.78 -2.83 4.21
CA ALA A 114 10.53 -3.21 5.59
C ALA A 114 9.25 -2.53 6.11
N CYS A 115 9.14 -1.21 5.95
CA CYS A 115 7.99 -0.43 6.39
C CYS A 115 6.69 -0.83 5.69
N ALA A 116 6.71 -1.10 4.38
CA ALA A 116 5.53 -1.57 3.66
C ALA A 116 5.03 -2.92 4.20
N THR A 117 5.95 -3.82 4.54
CA THR A 117 5.60 -5.14 5.08
C THR A 117 5.00 -5.03 6.48
N PHE A 118 5.63 -4.26 7.38
CA PHE A 118 5.07 -4.00 8.70
C PHE A 118 3.73 -3.25 8.60
N GLY A 119 3.63 -2.28 7.70
CA GLY A 119 2.42 -1.51 7.46
C GLY A 119 1.23 -2.38 7.08
N LEU A 120 1.43 -3.39 6.23
CA LEU A 120 0.38 -4.36 5.90
C LEU A 120 0.00 -5.19 7.12
N VAL A 121 0.98 -5.73 7.87
CA VAL A 121 0.71 -6.54 9.06
C VAL A 121 -0.09 -5.75 10.10
N PHE A 122 0.35 -4.55 10.46
CA PHE A 122 -0.35 -3.70 11.41
C PHE A 122 -1.69 -3.18 10.85
N GLY A 123 -1.74 -2.85 9.56
CA GLY A 123 -2.95 -2.42 8.87
C GLY A 123 -4.04 -3.49 8.90
N GLY A 124 -3.68 -4.76 8.69
CA GLY A 124 -4.60 -5.89 8.82
C GLY A 124 -5.04 -6.14 10.27
N LEU A 125 -4.08 -6.11 11.20
CA LEU A 125 -4.33 -6.32 12.63
C LEU A 125 -5.29 -5.29 13.22
N ILE A 126 -5.16 -4.02 12.84
CA ILE A 126 -5.98 -2.91 13.32
C ILE A 126 -7.26 -2.77 12.47
N GLY A 127 -7.15 -2.97 11.16
CA GLY A 127 -8.26 -2.81 10.21
C GLY A 127 -9.37 -3.84 10.42
N GLY A 128 -9.04 -5.10 10.73
CA GLY A 128 -10.03 -6.15 10.97
C GLY A 128 -11.00 -5.81 12.12
N PRO A 129 -10.51 -5.52 13.34
CA PRO A 129 -11.32 -5.08 14.46
C PRO A 129 -12.13 -3.82 14.17
N ILE A 130 -11.53 -2.82 13.52
CA ILE A 130 -12.23 -1.56 13.17
C ILE A 130 -13.36 -1.82 12.18
N ALA A 131 -13.12 -2.62 11.13
CA ALA A 131 -14.14 -2.99 10.16
C ALA A 131 -15.31 -3.72 10.83
N ARG A 132 -15.01 -4.67 11.73
CA ARG A 132 -16.03 -5.41 12.50
C ARG A 132 -16.84 -4.47 13.39
N PHE A 133 -16.19 -3.50 14.04
CA PHE A 133 -16.85 -2.49 14.86
C PHE A 133 -17.77 -1.59 14.01
N LEU A 134 -17.29 -1.11 12.86
CA LEU A 134 -18.06 -0.26 11.95
C LEU A 134 -19.29 -0.99 11.40
N VAL A 135 -19.14 -2.24 10.95
CA VAL A 135 -20.25 -3.04 10.43
C VAL A 135 -21.32 -3.32 11.50
N ARG A 136 -20.90 -3.57 12.75
CA ARG A 136 -21.84 -3.84 13.86
C ARG A 136 -22.64 -2.61 14.27
N ASN A 137 -22.05 -1.41 14.14
CA ASN A 137 -22.62 -0.18 14.69
C ASN A 137 -23.27 0.73 13.64
N MET A 138 -22.94 0.56 12.36
CA MET A 138 -23.65 1.24 11.28
C MET A 138 -24.88 0.43 10.89
N LYS A 139 -26.03 1.11 10.75
CA LYS A 139 -27.16 0.54 10.02
C LYS A 139 -26.73 0.42 8.57
N THR A 140 -26.23 -0.76 8.18
CA THR A 140 -26.08 -1.07 6.77
C THR A 140 -27.45 -0.87 6.13
N PRO A 141 -27.56 -0.17 4.99
CA PRO A 141 -28.69 -0.39 4.12
C PRO A 141 -28.62 -1.88 3.79
N VAL A 142 -29.45 -2.68 4.45
CA VAL A 142 -29.61 -4.09 4.11
C VAL A 142 -29.84 -4.09 2.61
N ALA A 143 -28.96 -4.79 1.91
CA ALA A 143 -29.04 -4.99 0.47
C ALA A 143 -30.50 -5.21 0.11
N SER A 144 -31.06 -4.36 -0.74
CA SER A 144 -32.25 -4.72 -1.50
C SER A 144 -31.89 -5.96 -2.29
N GLN A 145 -32.13 -7.13 -1.69
CA GLN A 145 -32.25 -8.39 -2.41
C GLN A 145 -33.47 -8.25 -3.30
N ASN A 146 -33.27 -7.67 -4.48
CA ASN A 146 -34.09 -7.97 -5.63
C ASN A 146 -33.24 -8.83 -6.55
N SER A 147 -33.73 -10.06 -6.67
CA SER A 147 -33.42 -11.14 -7.57
C SER A 147 -33.06 -10.74 -9.01
N ASP A 148 -32.25 -11.61 -9.63
CA ASP A 148 -32.10 -11.82 -11.08
C ASP A 148 -30.91 -11.17 -11.83
N ASP A 149 -29.73 -11.02 -11.22
CA ASP A 149 -28.51 -10.74 -12.00
C ASP A 149 -27.27 -11.54 -11.56
N ASP A 150 -27.48 -12.70 -10.93
CA ASP A 150 -26.41 -13.63 -10.53
C ASP A 150 -26.02 -14.56 -11.70
N LYS A 151 -25.66 -13.96 -12.85
CA LYS A 151 -25.01 -14.66 -13.96
C LYS A 151 -23.59 -14.14 -14.17
N GLU A 152 -22.67 -14.90 -13.57
CA GLU A 152 -21.32 -15.20 -14.07
C GLU A 152 -20.32 -14.04 -14.23
N ILE A 153 -19.62 -13.70 -13.14
CA ILE A 153 -18.13 -13.80 -13.09
C ILE A 153 -17.75 -14.14 -11.62
N PRO A 154 -17.26 -15.36 -11.31
CA PRO A 154 -16.83 -15.68 -9.96
C PRO A 154 -15.51 -14.96 -9.64
N MET A 155 -15.58 -13.86 -8.88
CA MET A 155 -14.38 -13.34 -8.20
C MET A 155 -14.03 -14.28 -7.04
N ALA A 156 -12.80 -14.77 -7.06
CA ALA A 156 -12.21 -15.82 -6.22
C ALA A 156 -12.04 -15.46 -4.72
N PHE A 157 -12.99 -14.73 -4.13
CA PHE A 157 -12.99 -14.39 -2.71
C PHE A 157 -14.32 -14.79 -2.07
N GLU A 158 -14.49 -16.10 -2.01
CA GLU A 158 -15.18 -16.91 -1.00
C GLU A 158 -16.05 -16.15 0.03
N LYS A 159 -17.37 -16.31 -0.09
CA LYS A 159 -18.31 -16.10 1.02
C LYS A 159 -17.95 -17.09 2.14
N PRO A 160 -17.77 -16.66 3.41
CA PRO A 160 -17.62 -17.61 4.49
C PRO A 160 -18.94 -18.36 4.69
N GLN A 161 -18.91 -19.69 4.54
CA GLN A 161 -20.03 -20.54 4.90
C GLN A 161 -20.17 -20.55 6.43
N THR A 162 -21.12 -19.77 6.94
CA THR A 162 -21.64 -19.95 8.29
C THR A 162 -22.58 -21.15 8.27
N GLY A 163 -22.20 -22.22 8.98
CA GLY A 163 -23.10 -23.30 9.38
C GLY A 163 -24.09 -22.86 10.45
#